data_AF-A0A936LRP1-F1
#
_entry.id   AF-A0A936LRP1-F1
#
_cell.length_a   1.000
_cell.length_b   1.000
_cell.length_c   1.000
_cell.angle_alpha   90.00
_cell.angle_beta   90.00
_cell.angle_gamma   90.00
#
_symmetry.space_group_name_H-M   'P 1'
#
loop_
_entity.id
_entity.type
_entity.pdbx_description
1 polymer ?
#
loop_
_entity_poly.entity_id
_entity_poly.type
_entity_poly.pdbx_seq_one_letter_code
_entity_poly.pdbx_strand_id
1 'polypeptide(L)'
;MRTVLLTALMIAAGLTTVAQYEVRITHPEALRTSNDVLKGKAAKAGLQAAGLPEDQQQQVLLNSSTDVWPTGLANDSARKANAPYIKNYSAFRLFSYTEEEVPLTVVMLPAKDNIHMPEELRPAADLFVVLPDSALTAVEAPKTRPEISRGPQWKNRDMALILRPDELYATYDLGNDETARKALEASGMSQPEIDAVVFRSHERNWPDGIDSFDERAPLLNNFKKYKTYVGADWDDKVLVIVPVDKNKSMPKLMRPYVDVYFVYAKTALQVKAQKKKKGK
;
A
#
# COMPACT_ATOMS: atom_id res chain seq x y z
N MET A 1 58.27 36.25 -5.03
CA MET A 1 58.54 34.94 -5.67
C MET A 1 57.82 33.88 -4.86
N ARG A 2 56.96 33.09 -5.52
CA ARG A 2 56.32 31.81 -5.10
C ARG A 2 55.26 31.89 -3.98
N THR A 3 53.97 31.79 -4.29
CA THR A 3 53.12 30.55 -4.30
C THR A 3 53.30 29.73 -3.01
N VAL A 4 52.26 29.37 -2.25
CA VAL A 4 51.24 28.37 -2.62
C VAL A 4 49.96 28.55 -1.78
N LEU A 5 48.82 28.46 -2.48
CA LEU A 5 47.45 28.31 -2.01
C LEU A 5 47.28 26.91 -1.38
N LEU A 6 46.80 26.80 -0.14
CA LEU A 6 46.33 25.52 0.39
C LEU A 6 44.85 25.62 0.75
N THR A 7 44.02 25.27 -0.23
CA THR A 7 42.58 25.09 -0.09
C THR A 7 42.35 23.81 0.70
N ALA A 8 41.98 23.93 1.98
CA ALA A 8 41.51 22.82 2.78
C ALA A 8 40.09 22.44 2.33
N LEU A 9 39.99 21.54 1.36
CA LEU A 9 38.73 20.89 0.98
C LEU A 9 38.45 19.78 2.01
N MET A 10 37.71 20.09 3.07
CA MET A 10 37.12 19.06 3.94
C MET A 10 36.03 18.34 3.16
N ILE A 11 36.36 17.17 2.61
CA ILE A 11 35.37 16.22 2.11
C ILE A 11 34.68 15.62 3.33
N ALA A 12 33.49 16.13 3.64
CA ALA A 12 32.57 15.47 4.55
C ALA A 12 32.15 14.13 3.92
N ALA A 13 32.77 13.03 4.38
CA ALA A 13 32.29 11.69 4.08
C ALA A 13 30.93 11.53 4.75
N GLY A 14 29.87 11.68 3.96
CA GLY A 14 28.51 11.38 4.39
C GLY A 14 28.43 9.91 4.79
N LEU A 15 28.16 9.65 6.06
CA LEU A 15 27.68 8.36 6.54
C LEU A 15 26.29 8.15 5.94
N THR A 16 26.22 7.59 4.73
CA THR A 16 24.99 7.04 4.19
C THR A 16 24.70 5.77 4.97
N THR A 17 23.79 5.86 5.94
CA THR A 17 23.09 4.70 6.49
C THR A 17 22.48 3.93 5.32
N VAL A 18 23.11 2.82 4.92
CA VAL A 18 22.62 1.99 3.83
C VAL A 18 21.43 1.20 4.37
N ALA A 19 20.23 1.73 4.18
CA ALA A 19 19.02 0.95 4.42
C ALA A 19 19.09 -0.32 3.56
N GLN A 20 18.99 -1.50 4.18
CA GLN A 20 18.88 -2.76 3.46
C GLN A 20 17.55 -2.76 2.72
N TYR A 21 17.57 -2.55 1.40
CA TYR A 21 16.37 -2.67 0.57
C TYR A 21 16.41 -3.96 -0.24
N GLU A 22 15.21 -4.51 -0.47
CA GLU A 22 15.02 -5.71 -1.27
C GLU A 22 15.42 -5.42 -2.73
N VAL A 23 16.14 -6.36 -3.33
CA VAL A 23 16.63 -6.31 -4.70
C VAL A 23 16.17 -7.56 -5.45
N ARG A 24 15.95 -7.42 -6.75
CA ARG A 24 15.69 -8.52 -7.67
C ARG A 24 16.92 -8.78 -8.51
N ILE A 25 17.31 -10.04 -8.60
CA ILE A 25 18.36 -10.50 -9.51
C ILE A 25 17.79 -10.55 -10.93
N THR A 26 18.32 -9.74 -11.85
CA THR A 26 17.87 -9.69 -13.25
C THR A 26 18.75 -10.52 -14.18
N HIS A 27 20.05 -10.61 -13.85
CA HIS A 27 21.08 -11.33 -14.60
C HIS A 27 21.77 -12.41 -13.74
N PRO A 28 21.12 -13.57 -13.52
CA PRO A 28 21.68 -14.70 -12.75
C PRO A 28 23.03 -15.19 -13.25
N GLU A 29 23.29 -15.08 -14.56
CA GLU A 29 24.56 -15.44 -15.19
C GLU A 29 25.75 -14.60 -14.70
N ALA A 30 25.50 -13.42 -14.12
CA ALA A 30 26.52 -12.53 -13.60
C ALA A 30 26.95 -12.86 -12.15
N LEU A 31 26.40 -13.93 -11.54
CA LEU A 31 26.82 -14.43 -10.24
C LEU A 31 28.30 -14.79 -10.24
N ARG A 32 29.09 -14.13 -9.38
CA ARG A 32 30.49 -14.45 -9.17
C ARG A 32 30.62 -15.65 -8.22
N THR A 33 31.42 -16.63 -8.63
CA THR A 33 31.65 -17.89 -7.90
C THR A 33 33.01 -17.97 -7.22
N SER A 34 33.90 -17.00 -7.45
CA SER A 34 35.22 -17.04 -6.84
C SER A 34 35.13 -16.62 -5.37
N ASN A 35 35.44 -17.56 -4.48
CA ASN A 35 35.55 -17.37 -3.03
C ASN A 35 36.54 -16.26 -2.64
N ASP A 36 37.40 -15.81 -3.57
CA ASP A 36 38.39 -14.77 -3.32
C ASP A 36 37.82 -13.35 -3.45
N VAL A 37 36.69 -13.21 -4.16
CA VAL A 37 36.05 -11.91 -4.42
C VAL A 37 35.67 -11.21 -3.11
N LEU A 38 35.23 -11.95 -2.09
CA LEU A 38 34.92 -11.40 -0.77
C LEU A 38 36.12 -11.33 0.19
N LYS A 39 37.24 -11.95 -0.17
CA LYS A 39 38.50 -11.87 0.61
C LYS A 39 39.36 -10.66 0.22
N GLY A 40 39.04 -10.02 -0.91
CA GLY A 40 39.72 -8.82 -1.41
C GLY A 40 39.69 -7.64 -0.44
N LYS A 41 40.68 -6.75 -0.54
CA LYS A 41 40.81 -5.56 0.33
C LYS A 41 39.59 -4.64 0.22
N ALA A 42 39.04 -4.49 -0.98
CA ALA A 42 37.86 -3.66 -1.23
C ALA A 42 36.59 -4.24 -0.57
N ALA A 43 36.37 -5.56 -0.70
CA ALA A 43 35.24 -6.23 -0.08
C ALA A 43 35.31 -6.17 1.46
N LYS A 44 36.50 -6.36 2.05
CA LYS A 44 36.71 -6.21 3.50
C LYS A 44 36.42 -4.79 4.00
N ALA A 45 36.85 -3.78 3.25
CA ALA A 45 36.54 -2.39 3.58
C ALA A 45 35.03 -2.11 3.50
N GLY A 46 34.35 -2.64 2.47
CA GLY A 46 32.89 -2.54 2.34
C GLY A 46 32.14 -3.25 3.48
N LEU A 47 32.61 -4.43 3.89
CA LEU A 47 32.04 -5.20 4.98
C LEU A 47 32.19 -4.49 6.33
N GLN A 48 33.34 -3.85 6.59
CA GLN A 48 33.56 -3.02 7.76
C GLN A 48 32.68 -1.76 7.73
N ALA A 49 32.57 -1.10 6.57
CA ALA A 49 31.73 0.08 6.38
C ALA A 49 30.23 -0.20 6.53
N ALA A 50 29.80 -1.45 6.26
CA ALA A 50 28.43 -1.90 6.50
C ALA A 50 28.06 -1.95 8.00
N GLY A 51 29.04 -1.81 8.90
CA GLY A 51 28.81 -1.76 10.35
C GLY A 51 28.37 -3.09 10.96
N LEU A 52 28.62 -4.20 10.27
CA LEU A 52 28.26 -5.53 10.78
C LEU A 52 29.19 -5.97 11.92
N PRO A 53 28.66 -6.62 12.98
CA PRO A 53 29.46 -7.29 14.00
C PRO A 53 30.45 -8.32 13.43
N GLU A 54 31.59 -8.54 14.10
CA GLU A 54 32.67 -9.41 13.59
C GLU A 54 32.23 -10.85 13.33
N ASP A 55 31.34 -11.40 14.16
CA ASP A 55 30.71 -12.70 13.98
C ASP A 55 29.86 -12.76 12.70
N GLN A 56 29.10 -11.71 12.40
CA GLN A 56 28.33 -11.61 11.15
C GLN A 56 29.23 -11.43 9.94
N GLN A 57 30.34 -10.69 10.07
CA GLN A 57 31.34 -10.58 9.00
C GLN A 57 31.93 -11.95 8.64
N GLN A 58 32.26 -12.76 9.65
CA GLN A 58 32.73 -14.13 9.44
C GLN A 58 31.67 -15.02 8.78
N GLN A 59 30.41 -14.88 9.19
CA GLN A 59 29.30 -15.60 8.54
C GLN A 59 29.15 -15.23 7.07
N VAL A 60 29.25 -13.94 6.70
CA VAL A 60 29.21 -13.52 5.28
C VAL A 60 30.33 -14.19 4.48
N LEU A 61 31.55 -14.25 5.03
CA LEU A 61 32.68 -14.89 4.37
C LEU A 61 32.49 -16.41 4.23
N LEU A 62 32.04 -17.08 5.29
CA LEU A 62 31.81 -18.53 5.29
C LEU A 62 30.67 -18.92 4.33
N ASN A 63 29.54 -18.22 4.43
CA ASN A 63 28.31 -18.53 3.70
C ASN A 63 28.26 -17.94 2.29
N SER A 64 29.38 -17.38 1.81
CA SER A 64 29.53 -16.97 0.43
C SER A 64 30.24 -17.99 -0.45
N SER A 65 30.86 -19.00 0.17
CA SER A 65 31.57 -20.04 -0.57
C SER A 65 30.63 -20.88 -1.41
N THR A 66 31.01 -21.20 -2.65
CA THR A 66 30.25 -22.14 -3.48
C THR A 66 30.07 -23.53 -2.86
N ASP A 67 30.94 -23.90 -1.91
CA ASP A 67 30.87 -25.19 -1.19
C ASP A 67 29.62 -25.31 -0.32
N VAL A 68 29.04 -24.17 0.09
CA VAL A 68 27.81 -24.13 0.89
C VAL A 68 26.58 -23.75 0.08
N TRP A 69 26.74 -23.54 -1.24
CA TRP A 69 25.61 -23.18 -2.10
C TRP A 69 24.70 -24.40 -2.32
N PRO A 70 23.39 -24.18 -2.49
CA PRO A 70 22.48 -25.23 -2.94
C PRO A 70 22.95 -25.90 -4.23
N THR A 71 22.62 -27.17 -4.42
CA THR A 71 23.06 -27.97 -5.58
C THR A 71 22.69 -27.33 -6.92
N GLY A 72 21.54 -26.65 -6.98
CA GLY A 72 21.06 -25.90 -8.13
C GLY A 72 21.85 -24.62 -8.46
N LEU A 73 22.77 -24.19 -7.58
CA LEU A 73 23.66 -23.04 -7.79
C LEU A 73 25.15 -23.42 -7.86
N ALA A 74 25.52 -24.62 -7.41
CA ALA A 74 26.90 -25.03 -7.14
C ALA A 74 27.87 -24.90 -8.32
N ASN A 75 27.39 -25.02 -9.57
CA ASN A 75 28.21 -24.90 -10.77
C ASN A 75 27.49 -24.15 -11.90
N ASP A 76 28.25 -23.76 -12.92
CA ASP A 76 27.77 -22.94 -14.05
C ASP A 76 26.60 -23.60 -14.80
N SER A 77 26.66 -24.93 -14.99
CA SER A 77 25.60 -25.69 -15.65
C SER A 77 24.29 -25.64 -14.85
N ALA A 78 24.39 -25.86 -13.54
CA ALA A 78 23.25 -25.79 -12.62
C ALA A 78 22.64 -24.38 -12.60
N ARG A 79 23.46 -23.33 -12.55
CA ARG A 79 22.96 -21.94 -12.59
C ARG A 79 22.30 -21.59 -13.91
N LYS A 80 22.85 -22.06 -15.03
CA LYS A 80 22.25 -21.83 -16.35
C LYS A 80 20.90 -22.55 -16.48
N ALA A 81 20.81 -23.79 -16.02
CA ALA A 81 19.56 -24.56 -16.01
C ALA A 81 18.50 -23.90 -15.11
N ASN A 82 18.93 -23.34 -13.97
CA ASN A 82 18.05 -22.74 -12.97
C ASN A 82 17.85 -21.23 -13.12
N ALA A 83 18.41 -20.60 -14.14
CA ALA A 83 18.37 -19.14 -14.32
C ALA A 83 16.96 -18.52 -14.18
N PRO A 84 15.87 -19.13 -14.69
CA PRO A 84 14.52 -18.59 -14.48
C PRO A 84 14.10 -18.56 -13.01
N TYR A 85 14.52 -19.55 -12.23
CA TYR A 85 14.17 -19.68 -10.81
C TYR A 85 15.01 -18.78 -9.91
N ILE A 86 16.27 -18.52 -10.27
CA ILE A 86 17.16 -17.63 -9.51
C ILE A 86 16.59 -16.21 -9.39
N LYS A 87 15.79 -15.77 -10.37
CA LYS A 87 15.13 -14.45 -10.32
C LYS A 87 14.07 -14.33 -9.23
N ASN A 88 13.63 -15.46 -8.66
CA ASN A 88 12.55 -15.52 -7.68
C ASN A 88 13.04 -15.55 -6.22
N TYR A 89 14.35 -15.46 -5.98
CA TYR A 89 14.86 -15.28 -4.63
C TYR A 89 14.39 -13.94 -4.06
N SER A 90 13.97 -13.95 -2.80
CA SER A 90 13.92 -12.77 -1.95
C SER A 90 15.36 -12.44 -1.52
N ALA A 91 15.84 -11.30 -2.00
CA ALA A 91 17.25 -10.94 -1.94
C ALA A 91 17.40 -9.52 -1.41
N PHE A 92 18.39 -9.29 -0.54
CA PHE A 92 18.59 -8.00 0.13
C PHE A 92 20.00 -7.50 -0.11
N ARG A 93 20.13 -6.23 -0.48
CA ARG A 93 21.44 -5.60 -0.60
C ARG A 93 22.06 -5.45 0.78
N LEU A 94 23.27 -5.99 0.94
CA LEU A 94 24.04 -5.88 2.19
C LEU A 94 25.00 -4.68 2.11
N PHE A 95 25.88 -4.68 1.12
CA PHE A 95 26.78 -3.56 0.82
C PHE A 95 27.29 -3.64 -0.62
N SER A 96 27.86 -2.54 -1.10
CA SER A 96 28.49 -2.46 -2.41
C SER A 96 29.95 -2.03 -2.28
N TYR A 97 30.79 -2.46 -3.21
CA TYR A 97 32.20 -2.09 -3.30
C TYR A 97 32.62 -2.09 -4.77
N THR A 98 33.79 -1.53 -5.06
CA THR A 98 34.33 -1.48 -6.42
C THR A 98 35.60 -2.32 -6.50
N GLU A 99 35.69 -3.16 -7.52
CA GLU A 99 36.87 -3.95 -7.85
C GLU A 99 37.12 -3.82 -9.35
N GLU A 100 38.34 -3.42 -9.75
CA GLU A 100 38.71 -3.23 -11.16
C GLU A 100 37.72 -2.35 -11.95
N GLU A 101 37.28 -1.25 -11.33
CA GLU A 101 36.28 -0.30 -11.87
C GLU A 101 34.85 -0.86 -12.02
N VAL A 102 34.60 -2.11 -11.65
CA VAL A 102 33.25 -2.70 -11.68
C VAL A 102 32.58 -2.53 -10.31
N PRO A 103 31.40 -1.89 -10.23
CA PRO A 103 30.62 -1.83 -9.00
C PRO A 103 29.99 -3.21 -8.74
N LEU A 104 30.38 -3.82 -7.63
CA LEU A 104 29.88 -5.10 -7.15
C LEU A 104 29.03 -4.89 -5.91
N THR A 105 28.04 -5.75 -5.75
CA THR A 105 27.10 -5.72 -4.64
C THR A 105 27.03 -7.11 -4.02
N VAL A 106 27.18 -7.15 -2.70
CA VAL A 106 26.94 -8.34 -1.89
C VAL A 106 25.46 -8.38 -1.55
N VAL A 107 24.83 -9.49 -1.90
CA VAL A 107 23.40 -9.72 -1.73
C VAL A 107 23.20 -10.89 -0.78
N MET A 108 22.39 -10.69 0.24
CA MET A 108 21.95 -11.70 1.18
C MET A 108 20.68 -12.37 0.65
N LEU A 109 20.66 -13.70 0.69
CA LEU A 109 19.52 -14.56 0.38
C LEU A 109 19.12 -15.29 1.69
N PRO A 110 18.21 -14.72 2.50
CA PRO A 110 17.88 -15.30 3.79
C PRO A 110 17.15 -16.63 3.62
N ALA A 111 17.54 -17.66 4.37
CA ALA A 111 16.90 -18.99 4.25
C ALA A 111 15.41 -18.93 4.60
N LYS A 112 15.07 -18.16 5.64
CA LYS A 112 13.68 -17.97 6.11
C LYS A 112 12.76 -17.34 5.06
N ASP A 113 13.28 -16.44 4.22
CA ASP A 113 12.51 -15.68 3.24
C ASP A 113 12.48 -16.41 1.88
N ASN A 114 13.20 -17.52 1.76
CA ASN A 114 13.35 -18.30 0.52
C ASN A 114 12.85 -19.75 0.65
N ILE A 115 11.98 -20.03 1.61
CA ILE A 115 11.35 -21.36 1.79
C ILE A 115 10.53 -21.80 0.57
N HIS A 116 10.04 -20.85 -0.23
CA HIS A 116 9.27 -21.10 -1.45
C HIS A 116 10.12 -21.62 -2.60
N MET A 117 11.45 -21.50 -2.52
CA MET A 117 12.34 -21.96 -3.58
C MET A 117 12.30 -23.49 -3.69
N PRO A 118 12.49 -24.05 -4.89
CA PRO A 118 12.66 -25.49 -5.10
C PRO A 118 13.76 -26.05 -4.19
N GLU A 119 13.66 -27.32 -3.80
CA GLU A 119 14.58 -27.95 -2.83
C GLU A 119 16.06 -27.79 -3.23
N GLU A 120 16.38 -27.98 -4.52
CA GLU A 120 17.74 -27.84 -5.06
C GLU A 120 18.27 -26.41 -5.04
N LEU A 121 17.40 -25.41 -4.89
CA LEU A 121 17.73 -23.98 -4.81
C LEU A 121 17.49 -23.40 -3.42
N ARG A 122 16.96 -24.18 -2.47
CA ARG A 122 16.63 -23.63 -1.15
C ARG A 122 17.91 -23.49 -0.31
N PRO A 123 18.27 -22.30 0.17
CA PRO A 123 19.40 -22.14 1.07
C PRO A 123 19.14 -22.85 2.41
N ALA A 124 20.11 -23.63 2.89
CA ALA A 124 20.03 -24.26 4.21
C ALA A 124 20.29 -23.26 5.36
N ALA A 125 21.01 -22.18 5.05
CA ALA A 125 21.29 -21.04 5.93
C ALA A 125 21.33 -19.77 5.06
N ASP A 126 21.43 -18.60 5.70
CA ASP A 126 21.54 -17.33 4.98
C ASP A 126 22.76 -17.36 4.05
N LEU A 127 22.49 -17.19 2.76
CA LEU A 127 23.45 -17.36 1.68
C LEU A 127 23.85 -15.99 1.14
N PHE A 128 25.14 -15.78 0.88
CA PHE A 128 25.64 -14.49 0.38
C PHE A 128 26.23 -14.66 -1.01
N VAL A 129 25.75 -13.85 -1.95
CA VAL A 129 26.19 -13.91 -3.35
C VAL A 129 26.67 -12.55 -3.81
N VAL A 130 27.58 -12.53 -4.78
CA VAL A 130 28.13 -11.30 -5.34
C VAL A 130 27.71 -11.16 -6.80
N LEU A 131 27.12 -10.00 -7.12
CA LEU A 131 26.75 -9.65 -8.49
C LEU A 131 27.20 -8.21 -8.81
N PRO A 132 27.46 -7.87 -10.08
CA PRO A 132 27.55 -6.49 -10.52
C PRO A 132 26.25 -5.73 -10.19
N ASP A 133 26.37 -4.43 -9.90
CA ASP A 133 25.19 -3.62 -9.57
C ASP A 133 24.17 -3.58 -10.72
N SER A 134 24.65 -3.65 -11.96
CA SER A 134 23.83 -3.74 -13.18
C SER A 134 23.01 -5.02 -13.30
N ALA A 135 23.32 -6.06 -12.50
CA ALA A 135 22.59 -7.32 -12.45
C ALA A 135 21.44 -7.30 -11.42
N LEU A 136 21.19 -6.15 -10.79
CA LEU A 136 20.22 -5.97 -9.72
C LEU A 136 19.25 -4.84 -10.05
N THR A 137 17.99 -4.98 -9.65
CA THR A 137 17.02 -3.89 -9.62
C THR A 137 16.40 -3.78 -8.24
N ALA A 138 16.14 -2.55 -7.77
CA ALA A 138 15.41 -2.36 -6.51
C ALA A 138 13.98 -2.88 -6.65
N VAL A 139 13.51 -3.62 -5.65
CA VAL A 139 12.09 -3.99 -5.58
C VAL A 139 11.33 -2.79 -5.03
N GLU A 140 10.45 -2.21 -5.84
CA GLU A 140 9.55 -1.16 -5.36
C GLU A 140 8.70 -1.73 -4.21
N ALA A 141 8.65 -0.99 -3.09
CA ALA A 141 7.82 -1.39 -1.96
C ALA A 141 6.38 -1.65 -2.44
N PRO A 142 5.74 -2.75 -1.98
CA PRO A 142 4.39 -3.05 -2.40
C PRO A 142 3.49 -1.86 -2.09
N LYS A 143 2.80 -1.34 -3.11
CA LYS A 143 1.83 -0.26 -2.94
C LYS A 143 0.85 -0.68 -1.85
N THR A 144 0.79 0.09 -0.76
CA THR A 144 -0.16 -0.14 0.32
C THR A 144 -1.56 -0.19 -0.29
N ARG A 145 -2.24 -1.32 -0.13
CA ARG A 145 -3.63 -1.46 -0.60
C ARG A 145 -4.45 -0.38 0.12
N PRO A 146 -5.22 0.45 -0.59
CA PRO A 146 -6.04 1.47 0.05
C PRO A 146 -7.00 0.80 1.03
N GLU A 147 -7.15 1.40 2.21
CA GLU A 147 -8.12 0.92 3.19
C GLU A 147 -9.53 1.02 2.59
N ILE A 148 -10.25 -0.11 2.54
CA ILE A 148 -11.64 -0.12 2.05
C ILE A 148 -12.53 0.35 3.20
N SER A 149 -13.12 1.54 3.08
CA SER A 149 -14.05 2.05 4.09
C SER A 149 -15.39 1.32 4.06
N ARG A 150 -15.97 1.13 5.26
CA ARG A 150 -17.36 0.66 5.42
C ARG A 150 -18.39 1.79 5.29
N GLY A 151 -17.94 3.05 5.26
CA GLY A 151 -18.79 4.24 5.25
C GLY A 151 -18.58 5.12 6.50
N PRO A 152 -19.02 6.39 6.45
CA PRO A 152 -18.84 7.34 7.54
C PRO A 152 -19.63 6.96 8.79
N GLN A 153 -19.07 7.29 9.95
CA GLN A 153 -19.77 7.09 11.22
C GLN A 153 -21.04 7.97 11.32
N TRP A 154 -22.19 7.35 11.59
CA TRP A 154 -23.49 8.04 11.67
C TRP A 154 -24.06 8.18 13.08
N LYS A 155 -23.54 7.43 14.07
CA LYS A 155 -24.15 7.34 15.42
C LYS A 155 -24.22 8.69 16.15
N ASN A 156 -23.26 9.56 15.90
CA ASN A 156 -23.15 10.89 16.53
C ASN A 156 -23.67 12.02 15.64
N ARG A 157 -24.28 11.69 14.50
CA ARG A 157 -24.82 12.67 13.53
C ARG A 157 -26.28 12.95 13.83
N ASP A 158 -26.74 14.14 13.45
CA ASP A 158 -28.13 14.54 13.60
C ASP A 158 -29.05 13.70 12.71
N MET A 159 -30.26 13.42 13.19
CA MET A 159 -31.23 12.66 12.43
C MET A 159 -31.87 13.56 11.37
N ALA A 160 -32.07 13.03 10.17
CA ALA A 160 -32.81 13.71 9.11
C ALA A 160 -34.09 12.93 8.79
N LEU A 161 -35.21 13.64 8.66
CA LEU A 161 -36.47 13.10 8.18
C LEU A 161 -36.71 13.57 6.75
N ILE A 162 -37.03 12.63 5.86
CA ILE A 162 -37.37 12.94 4.48
C ILE A 162 -38.83 13.41 4.43
N LEU A 163 -39.05 14.67 4.08
CA LEU A 163 -40.38 15.26 3.91
C LEU A 163 -40.87 15.15 2.47
N ARG A 164 -39.98 15.39 1.50
CA ARG A 164 -40.25 15.42 0.06
C ARG A 164 -39.33 14.43 -0.68
N PRO A 165 -39.73 13.14 -0.78
CA PRO A 165 -38.93 12.10 -1.42
C PRO A 165 -38.61 12.36 -2.90
N ASP A 166 -39.46 13.14 -3.56
CA ASP A 166 -39.38 13.53 -4.97
C ASP A 166 -38.23 14.51 -5.26
N GLU A 167 -37.73 15.23 -4.26
CA GLU A 167 -36.55 16.12 -4.40
C GLU A 167 -35.22 15.40 -4.13
N LEU A 168 -35.16 14.12 -4.52
CA LEU A 168 -33.96 13.28 -4.46
C LEU A 168 -33.12 13.45 -5.73
N TYR A 169 -31.85 13.79 -5.58
CA TYR A 169 -30.90 13.82 -6.68
C TYR A 169 -30.25 12.43 -6.87
N ALA A 170 -31.00 11.52 -7.50
CA ALA A 170 -30.62 10.10 -7.59
C ALA A 170 -29.39 9.80 -8.48
N THR A 171 -29.10 10.68 -9.43
CA THR A 171 -27.96 10.59 -10.36
C THR A 171 -26.91 11.67 -10.09
N TYR A 172 -26.93 12.28 -8.90
CA TYR A 172 -25.98 13.34 -8.57
C TYR A 172 -24.54 12.82 -8.58
N ASP A 173 -23.69 13.45 -9.37
CA ASP A 173 -22.28 13.10 -9.46
C ASP A 173 -21.47 13.82 -8.38
N LEU A 174 -21.45 13.23 -7.18
CA LEU A 174 -20.61 13.70 -6.07
C LEU A 174 -19.11 13.64 -6.39
N GLY A 175 -18.68 12.81 -7.34
CA GLY A 175 -17.26 12.61 -7.64
C GLY A 175 -16.66 13.81 -8.37
N ASN A 176 -17.45 14.45 -9.23
CA ASN A 176 -17.05 15.61 -10.02
C ASN A 176 -17.41 16.97 -9.39
N ASP A 177 -18.15 16.98 -8.27
CA ASP A 177 -18.48 18.20 -7.53
C ASP A 177 -17.45 18.49 -6.42
N GLU A 178 -16.56 19.45 -6.69
CA GLU A 178 -15.53 19.87 -5.75
C GLU A 178 -16.12 20.48 -4.46
N THR A 179 -17.24 21.20 -4.55
CA THR A 179 -17.90 21.82 -3.39
C THR A 179 -18.48 20.76 -2.47
N ALA A 180 -19.16 19.77 -3.04
CA ALA A 180 -19.67 18.63 -2.26
C ALA A 180 -18.53 17.86 -1.59
N ARG A 181 -17.44 17.57 -2.31
CA ARG A 181 -16.29 16.86 -1.74
C ARG A 181 -15.67 17.61 -0.57
N LYS A 182 -15.45 18.92 -0.69
CA LYS A 182 -14.96 19.76 0.41
C LYS A 182 -15.91 19.74 1.61
N ALA A 183 -17.22 19.72 1.39
CA ALA A 183 -18.19 19.61 2.47
C ALA A 183 -18.13 18.25 3.18
N LEU A 184 -17.91 17.15 2.44
CA LEU A 184 -17.72 15.82 3.03
C LEU A 184 -16.45 15.77 3.90
N GLU A 185 -15.33 16.31 3.41
CA GLU A 185 -14.09 16.46 4.18
C GLU A 185 -14.30 17.32 5.44
N ALA A 186 -14.96 18.47 5.31
CA ALA A 186 -15.26 19.37 6.41
C ALA A 186 -16.19 18.72 7.46
N SER A 187 -17.01 17.76 7.06
CA SER A 187 -17.85 16.96 7.96
C SER A 187 -17.07 15.88 8.73
N GLY A 188 -15.75 15.79 8.53
CA GLY A 188 -14.85 14.85 9.20
C GLY A 188 -14.74 13.48 8.54
N MET A 189 -15.09 13.34 7.25
CA MET A 189 -14.90 12.08 6.51
C MET A 189 -13.48 11.97 5.98
N SER A 190 -12.90 10.78 6.12
CA SER A 190 -11.64 10.39 5.47
C SER A 190 -11.82 10.15 3.96
N GLN A 191 -10.73 10.21 3.18
CA GLN A 191 -10.80 9.95 1.73
C GLN A 191 -11.46 8.61 1.38
N PRO A 192 -11.14 7.48 2.05
CA PRO A 192 -11.84 6.22 1.78
C PRO A 192 -13.35 6.25 2.06
N GLU A 193 -13.78 7.01 3.07
CA GLU A 193 -15.21 7.21 3.35
C GLU A 193 -15.88 8.05 2.26
N ILE A 194 -15.20 9.10 1.77
CA ILE A 194 -15.67 9.93 0.66
C ILE A 194 -15.84 9.07 -0.60
N ASP A 195 -14.85 8.24 -0.94
CA ASP A 195 -14.93 7.36 -2.10
C ASP A 195 -16.10 6.37 -1.99
N ALA A 196 -16.34 5.83 -0.80
CA ALA A 196 -17.48 4.95 -0.54
C ALA A 196 -18.82 5.69 -0.67
N VAL A 197 -18.88 6.95 -0.22
CA VAL A 197 -20.07 7.82 -0.35
C VAL A 197 -20.34 8.13 -1.81
N VAL A 198 -19.34 8.61 -2.56
CA VAL A 198 -19.44 8.93 -3.99
C VAL A 198 -19.92 7.71 -4.78
N PHE A 199 -19.39 6.53 -4.46
CA PHE A 199 -19.82 5.31 -5.13
C PHE A 199 -21.28 4.96 -4.81
N ARG A 200 -21.69 4.95 -3.54
CA ARG A 200 -23.03 4.46 -3.12
C ARG A 200 -24.10 5.55 -3.05
N SER A 201 -23.82 6.76 -3.50
CA SER A 201 -24.80 7.85 -3.59
C SER A 201 -25.58 7.86 -4.90
N HIS A 202 -25.16 7.06 -5.88
CA HIS A 202 -25.76 7.01 -7.21
C HIS A 202 -26.71 5.82 -7.35
N GLU A 203 -27.86 6.02 -7.98
CA GLU A 203 -28.94 5.01 -8.09
C GLU A 203 -28.50 3.65 -8.61
N ARG A 204 -27.62 3.59 -9.62
CA ARG A 204 -27.01 2.35 -10.13
C ARG A 204 -26.34 1.45 -9.06
N ASN A 205 -26.05 1.99 -7.88
CA ASN A 205 -25.40 1.30 -6.77
C ASN A 205 -26.33 1.15 -5.55
N TRP A 206 -27.61 1.45 -5.70
CA TRP A 206 -28.64 1.25 -4.68
C TRP A 206 -29.25 -0.15 -4.77
N PRO A 207 -30.06 -0.58 -3.78
CA PRO A 207 -30.79 -1.85 -3.87
C PRO A 207 -31.68 -1.91 -5.10
N ASP A 208 -31.78 -3.09 -5.71
CA ASP A 208 -32.48 -3.36 -6.97
C ASP A 208 -33.78 -2.55 -7.10
N GLY A 209 -34.67 -2.68 -6.11
CA GLY A 209 -35.99 -2.03 -6.14
C GLY A 209 -36.02 -0.49 -6.15
N ILE A 210 -34.87 0.19 -6.08
CA ILE A 210 -34.78 1.65 -6.18
C ILE A 210 -33.61 2.11 -7.09
N ASP A 211 -32.97 1.20 -7.81
CA ASP A 211 -31.75 1.46 -8.59
C ASP A 211 -31.99 2.20 -9.92
N SER A 212 -33.26 2.35 -10.29
CA SER A 212 -33.74 3.05 -11.47
C SER A 212 -34.98 3.88 -11.14
N PHE A 213 -35.32 4.83 -12.01
CA PHE A 213 -36.51 5.66 -11.81
C PHE A 213 -37.81 4.84 -11.79
N ASP A 214 -37.97 3.89 -12.71
CA ASP A 214 -39.21 3.12 -12.85
C ASP A 214 -39.49 2.23 -11.64
N GLU A 215 -38.45 1.63 -11.05
CA GLU A 215 -38.58 0.84 -9.82
C GLU A 215 -38.78 1.73 -8.57
N ARG A 216 -38.08 2.87 -8.52
CA ARG A 216 -38.15 3.81 -7.39
C ARG A 216 -39.47 4.58 -7.32
N ALA A 217 -40.00 5.04 -8.45
CA ALA A 217 -41.18 5.90 -8.52
C ALA A 217 -42.37 5.39 -7.71
N PRO A 218 -42.82 4.12 -7.83
CA PRO A 218 -43.92 3.59 -7.01
C PRO A 218 -43.60 3.50 -5.51
N LEU A 219 -42.31 3.54 -5.14
CA LEU A 219 -41.83 3.41 -3.77
C LEU A 219 -41.47 4.75 -3.12
N LEU A 220 -41.46 5.88 -3.85
CA LEU A 220 -41.00 7.19 -3.34
C LEU A 220 -41.65 7.57 -2.01
N ASN A 221 -42.97 7.40 -1.87
CA ASN A 221 -43.66 7.71 -0.63
C ASN A 221 -43.17 6.90 0.58
N ASN A 222 -42.65 5.68 0.34
CA ASN A 222 -42.08 4.85 1.39
C ASN A 222 -40.68 5.33 1.85
N PHE A 223 -40.00 6.22 1.12
CA PHE A 223 -38.69 6.74 1.52
C PHE A 223 -38.77 7.52 2.83
N LYS A 224 -39.94 8.11 3.14
CA LYS A 224 -40.22 8.75 4.44
C LYS A 224 -40.03 7.81 5.64
N LYS A 225 -40.03 6.49 5.41
CA LYS A 225 -39.83 5.46 6.45
C LYS A 225 -38.36 5.19 6.75
N TYR A 226 -37.42 5.63 5.91
CA TYR A 226 -36.00 5.46 6.19
C TYR A 226 -35.58 6.23 7.44
N LYS A 227 -34.75 5.60 8.26
CA LYS A 227 -34.01 6.27 9.31
C LYS A 227 -32.71 6.80 8.71
N THR A 228 -32.62 8.12 8.61
CA THR A 228 -31.48 8.79 7.96
C THR A 228 -30.78 9.77 8.90
N TYR A 229 -29.51 10.03 8.64
CA TYR A 229 -28.67 10.92 9.44
C TYR A 229 -27.88 11.86 8.53
N VAL A 230 -27.63 13.09 8.97
CA VAL A 230 -26.95 14.12 8.16
C VAL A 230 -25.48 13.74 7.94
N GLY A 231 -25.09 13.48 6.70
CA GLY A 231 -23.72 13.21 6.28
C GLY A 231 -22.92 14.50 6.01
N ALA A 232 -23.44 15.38 5.17
CA ALA A 232 -22.85 16.69 4.93
C ALA A 232 -23.92 17.59 4.32
N ASP A 233 -23.71 18.90 4.38
CA ASP A 233 -24.53 19.88 3.70
C ASP A 233 -23.66 20.89 2.95
N TRP A 234 -24.13 21.29 1.78
CA TRP A 234 -23.46 22.27 0.92
C TRP A 234 -24.54 22.94 0.06
N ASP A 235 -24.34 24.21 -0.27
CA ASP A 235 -25.30 24.99 -1.08
C ASP A 235 -26.75 24.79 -0.62
N ASP A 236 -27.60 24.30 -1.52
CA ASP A 236 -29.01 23.94 -1.33
C ASP A 236 -29.22 22.43 -1.12
N LYS A 237 -28.17 21.63 -0.91
CA LYS A 237 -28.20 20.16 -0.82
C LYS A 237 -27.75 19.62 0.53
N VAL A 238 -28.19 18.42 0.82
CA VAL A 238 -27.79 17.64 2.00
C VAL A 238 -27.59 16.19 1.58
N LEU A 239 -26.44 15.63 1.92
CA LEU A 239 -26.23 14.19 1.92
C LEU A 239 -26.81 13.61 3.21
N VAL A 240 -27.67 12.61 3.08
CA VAL A 240 -28.10 11.78 4.21
C VAL A 240 -27.54 10.38 4.10
N ILE A 241 -27.10 9.85 5.24
CA ILE A 241 -26.64 8.48 5.42
C ILE A 241 -27.87 7.64 5.79
N VAL A 242 -28.04 6.50 5.13
CA VAL A 242 -29.07 5.50 5.42
C VAL A 242 -28.39 4.24 5.93
N PRO A 243 -28.25 4.10 7.27
CA PRO A 243 -27.50 2.99 7.82
C PRO A 243 -28.23 1.68 7.67
N VAL A 244 -27.54 0.62 7.24
CA VAL A 244 -28.10 -0.73 7.15
C VAL A 244 -28.65 -1.17 8.49
N ASP A 245 -27.91 -0.91 9.57
CA ASP A 245 -28.26 -1.31 10.93
C ASP A 245 -29.59 -0.74 11.44
N LYS A 246 -30.00 0.42 10.93
CA LYS A 246 -31.25 1.08 11.35
C LYS A 246 -32.42 0.77 10.41
N ASN A 247 -32.14 0.24 9.22
CA ASN A 247 -33.10 0.06 8.15
C ASN A 247 -33.29 -1.42 7.74
N LYS A 248 -32.85 -2.38 8.58
CA LYS A 248 -33.04 -3.84 8.36
C LYS A 248 -34.50 -4.27 8.18
N SER A 249 -35.45 -3.51 8.73
CA SER A 249 -36.89 -3.79 8.65
C SER A 249 -37.57 -3.16 7.43
N MET A 250 -36.82 -2.47 6.56
CA MET A 250 -37.39 -1.92 5.33
C MET A 250 -37.93 -3.03 4.41
N PRO A 251 -38.93 -2.73 3.55
CA PRO A 251 -39.39 -3.65 2.52
C PRO A 251 -38.22 -4.18 1.69
N LYS A 252 -38.30 -5.42 1.20
CA LYS A 252 -37.18 -6.11 0.52
C LYS A 252 -36.57 -5.26 -0.61
N LEU A 253 -37.42 -4.63 -1.43
CA LEU A 253 -37.04 -3.78 -2.57
C LEU A 253 -36.32 -2.48 -2.17
N MET A 254 -36.44 -2.05 -0.92
CA MET A 254 -35.84 -0.83 -0.40
C MET A 254 -34.75 -1.12 0.66
N ARG A 255 -34.49 -2.38 0.94
CA ARG A 255 -33.67 -2.73 2.09
C ARG A 255 -32.19 -2.57 1.73
N PRO A 256 -31.44 -1.69 2.41
CA PRO A 256 -30.00 -1.61 2.21
C PRO A 256 -29.31 -2.91 2.65
N TYR A 257 -28.36 -3.41 1.87
CA TYR A 257 -27.43 -4.46 2.28
C TYR A 257 -26.15 -3.89 2.90
N VAL A 258 -25.81 -2.66 2.53
CA VAL A 258 -24.74 -1.82 3.07
C VAL A 258 -25.29 -0.41 3.27
N ASP A 259 -24.57 0.46 3.96
CA ASP A 259 -24.98 1.86 4.09
C ASP A 259 -25.13 2.51 2.71
N VAL A 260 -26.28 3.14 2.48
CA VAL A 260 -26.65 3.85 1.24
C VAL A 260 -26.69 5.34 1.54
N TYR A 261 -26.39 6.18 0.55
CA TYR A 261 -26.41 7.63 0.72
C TYR A 261 -27.35 8.27 -0.28
N PHE A 262 -28.09 9.28 0.16
CA PHE A 262 -29.01 10.04 -0.68
C PHE A 262 -28.65 11.51 -0.64
N VAL A 263 -28.69 12.18 -1.79
CA VAL A 263 -28.53 13.63 -1.89
C VAL A 263 -29.92 14.23 -2.08
N TYR A 264 -30.35 15.07 -1.14
CA TYR A 264 -31.64 15.74 -1.17
C TYR A 264 -31.46 17.25 -1.21
N ALA A 265 -32.46 17.97 -1.72
CA ALA A 265 -32.56 19.40 -1.46
C ALA A 265 -32.73 19.65 0.06
N LYS A 266 -32.14 20.72 0.59
CA LYS A 266 -32.22 21.11 2.01
C LYS A 266 -33.67 21.22 2.49
N THR A 267 -34.52 21.80 1.64
CA THR A 267 -35.95 22.01 1.89
C THR A 267 -36.78 20.72 1.84
N ALA A 268 -36.22 19.62 1.34
CA ALA A 268 -36.83 18.30 1.34
C ALA A 268 -36.70 17.56 2.68
N LEU A 269 -35.88 18.08 3.60
CA LEU A 269 -35.53 17.41 4.85
C LEU A 269 -35.92 18.22 6.08
N GLN A 270 -36.19 17.52 7.17
CA GLN A 270 -36.22 18.10 8.52
C GLN A 270 -35.10 17.49 9.36
N VAL A 271 -34.13 18.32 9.75
CA VAL A 271 -33.04 17.90 10.64
C VAL A 271 -33.47 18.04 12.11
N LYS A 272 -33.29 16.97 12.87
CA LYS A 272 -33.54 16.90 14.31
C LYS A 272 -32.23 16.70 15.04
N ALA A 273 -31.82 17.73 15.79
CA ALA A 273 -30.64 17.68 16.63
C ALA A 273 -30.70 16.47 17.57
N GLN A 274 -29.65 15.65 17.61
CA GLN A 274 -29.59 14.60 18.62
C GLN A 274 -29.49 15.23 20.01
N LYS A 275 -30.37 14.78 20.93
CA LYS A 275 -30.21 15.09 22.35
C LYS A 275 -28.90 14.48 22.82
N LYS A 276 -27.83 15.28 22.91
CA LYS A 276 -26.58 14.90 23.59
C LYS A 276 -26.96 14.44 25.00
N LYS A 277 -26.81 13.15 25.30
CA LYS A 277 -26.90 12.66 26.68
C LYS A 277 -25.80 13.40 27.44
N LYS A 278 -26.18 14.35 28.30
CA LYS A 278 -25.26 14.90 29.32
C LYS A 278 -24.75 13.70 30.11
N GLY A 279 -23.46 13.40 29.98
CA GLY A 279 -22.82 12.33 30.74
C GLY A 279 -23.02 12.58 32.23
N LYS A 280 -23.43 11.53 32.93
CA LYS A 280 -23.19 11.40 34.37
C LYS A 280 -21.75 10.96 34.57
#